data_AF-E2X3T2-F1
#
_entry.id   AF-E2X3T2-F1
#
_cell.length_a   1.000
_cell.length_b   1.000
_cell.length_c   1.000
_cell.angle_alpha   90.00
_cell.angle_beta   90.00
_cell.angle_gamma   90.00
#
_symmetry.space_group_name_H-M   'P 1'
#
loop_
_entity.id
_entity.type
_entity.pdbx_description
1 polymer ?
#
loop_
_entity_poly.entity_id
_entity_poly.type
_entity_poly.pdbx_seq_one_letter_code
_entity_poly.pdbx_strand_id
1 'polypeptide(L)' 'MSNGKPVTKALFRQVLGEEMKVIASELGEERFSQGRFDDAARLMEQITTSDELIDFLTLPGYRLLA' A
#
# COMPACT_ATOMS: atom_id res chain seq x y z
N MET A 1 15.24 -8.36 6.09
CA MET A 1 14.80 -8.16 7.48
C MET A 1 15.81 -8.80 8.42
N SER A 2 16.14 -8.17 9.55
CA SER A 2 17.08 -8.73 10.54
C SER A 2 16.59 -10.03 11.19
N ASN A 3 15.29 -10.34 11.07
CA ASN A 3 14.64 -11.55 11.59
C ASN A 3 14.73 -12.78 10.65
N GLY A 4 15.47 -12.70 9.53
CA GLY A 4 15.67 -13.84 8.62
C GLY A 4 14.48 -14.20 7.72
N LYS A 5 13.35 -13.50 7.79
CA LYS A 5 12.21 -13.75 6.90
C LYS A 5 12.56 -13.36 5.44
N PRO A 6 12.30 -14.24 4.45
CA PRO A 6 12.50 -13.91 3.05
C PRO A 6 11.49 -12.84 2.59
N VAL A 7 11.98 -11.83 1.88
CA VAL A 7 11.14 -10.75 1.35
C VAL A 7 10.48 -11.26 0.07
N THR A 8 9.14 -11.40 0.10
CA THR A 8 8.34 -11.89 -1.02
C THR A 8 7.14 -10.98 -1.25
N LYS A 9 6.54 -11.03 -2.45
CA LYS A 9 5.29 -10.32 -2.75
C LYS A 9 4.16 -10.70 -1.79
N ALA A 10 4.10 -11.98 -1.39
CA ALA A 10 3.13 -12.47 -0.41
C ALA A 10 3.35 -11.84 0.97
N LEU A 11 4.60 -11.80 1.44
CA LEU A 11 4.94 -11.14 2.71
C LEU A 11 4.59 -9.65 2.67
N PHE A 12 4.88 -8.96 1.56
CA PHE A 12 4.53 -7.55 1.40
C PHE A 12 3.02 -7.32 1.50
N ARG A 13 2.19 -8.11 0.80
CA ARG A 13 0.72 -7.98 0.87
C ARG A 13 0.17 -8.21 2.27
N GLN A 14 0.74 -9.18 2.99
CA GLN A 14 0.39 -9.43 4.39
C GLN A 14 0.68 -8.20 5.24
N VAL A 15 1.92 -7.70 5.21
CA VAL A 15 2.34 -6.55 6.01
C VAL A 15 1.53 -5.31 5.64
N LEU A 16 1.28 -5.06 4.35
CA LEU A 16 0.43 -3.95 3.91
C LEU A 16 -0.95 -4.00 4.58
N GLY A 17 -1.61 -5.16 4.61
CA GLY A 17 -2.91 -5.30 5.27
C GLY A 17 -2.85 -5.13 6.80
N GLU A 18 -1.76 -5.56 7.44
CA GLU A 18 -1.52 -5.34 8.88
C GLU A 18 -1.35 -3.85 9.19
N GLU A 19 -0.53 -3.14 8.43
CA GLU A 19 -0.28 -1.70 8.61
C GLU A 19 -1.52 -0.85 8.33
N MET A 20 -2.37 -1.25 7.37
CA MET A 20 -3.64 -0.55 7.12
C MET A 20 -4.57 -0.56 8.35
N LYS A 21 -4.55 -1.63 9.16
CA LYS A 21 -5.31 -1.70 10.42
C LYS A 21 -4.69 -0.77 11.48
N VAL A 22 -3.37 -0.66 11.51
CA VAL A 22 -2.67 0.28 12.39
C VAL A 22 -3.05 1.71 12.04
N ILE A 23 -3.01 2.08 10.75
CA ILE A 23 -3.42 3.40 10.26
C ILE A 23 -4.87 3.70 10.64
N ALA A 24 -5.78 2.74 10.46
CA ALA A 24 -7.18 2.90 10.88
C ALA A 24 -7.32 3.15 12.38
N SER A 25 -6.53 2.45 13.21
CA SER A 25 -6.50 2.64 14.66
C SER A 25 -5.92 3.98 15.09
N GLU A 26 -4.91 4.51 14.38
CA GLU A 26 -4.26 5.79 14.70
C GLU A 26 -5.11 6.99 14.29
N LEU A 27 -5.79 6.90 13.15
CA LEU A 27 -6.61 7.99 12.61
C LEU A 27 -8.06 7.97 13.10
N GLY A 28 -8.53 6.83 13.60
CA GLY A 28 -9.93 6.57 13.91
C GLY A 28 -10.78 6.27 12.68
N GLU A 29 -11.90 5.57 12.89
CA GLU A 29 -12.76 5.07 11.81
C GLU A 29 -13.31 6.18 10.91
N GLU A 30 -13.66 7.34 11.47
CA GLU A 30 -14.23 8.44 10.71
C GLU A 30 -13.23 8.99 9.69
N ARG A 31 -12.00 9.30 10.12
CA ARG A 31 -10.96 9.83 9.23
C ARG A 31 -10.50 8.79 8.20
N PHE A 32 -10.42 7.53 8.61
CA PHE A 32 -10.02 6.44 7.74
C PHE A 32 -11.07 6.16 6.66
N SER A 33 -12.35 6.05 7.04
CA SER A 33 -13.45 5.78 6.10
C SER A 33 -13.72 6.93 5.12
N GLN A 34 -13.46 8.17 5.53
CA GLN A 34 -13.57 9.35 4.64
C GLN A 34 -12.34 9.54 3.74
N GLY A 35 -11.23 8.84 4.00
CA GLY A 35 -10.02 8.89 3.20
C GLY A 35 -10.05 7.95 2.00
N ARG A 36 -9.11 8.14 1.07
CA ARG A 36 -8.89 7.23 -0.08
C ARG A 36 -7.83 6.17 0.23
N PHE A 37 -7.87 5.61 1.44
CA PHE A 37 -6.84 4.65 1.90
C PHE A 37 -6.87 3.33 1.12
N ASP A 38 -8.05 2.87 0.71
CA ASP A 38 -8.18 1.69 -0.13
C ASP A 38 -7.54 1.89 -1.51
N ASP A 39 -7.74 3.06 -2.12
CA ASP A 39 -7.11 3.40 -3.40
C ASP A 39 -5.58 3.52 -3.26
N ALA A 40 -5.12 4.12 -2.16
CA ALA A 40 -3.70 4.24 -1.85
C ALA A 40 -3.05 2.87 -1.64
N ALA A 41 -3.70 1.95 -0.91
CA ALA A 41 -3.21 0.60 -0.68
C ALA A 41 -3.11 -0.20 -1.98
N ARG A 42 -4.13 -0.11 -2.85
CA ARG A 42 -4.11 -0.75 -4.19
C ARG A 42 -2.98 -0.21 -5.06
N LEU A 43 -2.79 1.11 -5.08
CA LEU A 43 -1.69 1.72 -5.83
C LEU A 43 -0.32 1.26 -5.29
N MET A 44 -0.16 1.26 -3.97
CA MET A 44 1.07 0.80 -3.31
C MET A 44 1.37 -0.68 -3.63
N GLU A 45 0.35 -1.54 -3.62
CA GLU A 45 0.48 -2.93 -4.01
C GLU A 45 0.91 -3.09 -5.47
N GLN A 46 0.26 -2.37 -6.38
CA GLN A 46 0.55 -2.44 -7.81
C GLN A 46 2.02 -2.07 -8.09
N ILE A 47 2.51 -0.96 -7.54
CA ILE A 47 3.87 -0.48 -7.82
C ILE A 47 4.95 -1.33 -7.13
N THR A 48 4.65 -1.93 -5.98
CA THR A 48 5.64 -2.68 -5.18
C THR A 48 5.72 -4.15 -5.57
N THR A 49 4.62 -4.73 -6.07
CA THR A 49 4.55 -6.16 -6.44
C THR A 49 4.59 -6.40 -7.94
N SER A 50 4.82 -5.36 -8.75
CA SER A 50 5.08 -5.48 -10.18
C SER A 50 6.34 -6.31 -10.45
N ASP A 51 6.37 -7.05 -11.56
CA ASP A 51 7.59 -7.73 -12.04
C ASP A 51 8.60 -6.73 -12.62
N GLU A 52 8.10 -5.63 -13.20
CA GLU A 52 8.91 -4.54 -13.70
C GLU A 52 8.92 -3.38 -12.71
N LEU A 53 10.11 -2.88 -12.40
CA LEU A 53 10.25 -1.65 -11.62
C LEU A 53 9.84 -0.46 -12.48
N ILE A 54 8.69 0.14 -12.16
CA ILE A 54 8.25 1.36 -12.83
C ILE A 54 9.13 2.54 -12.41
N ASP A 55 9.38 3.46 -13.33
CA ASP A 55 10.28 4.60 -13.08
C ASP A 55 9.72 5.57 -12.02
N PHE A 56 8.41 5.80 -12.04
CA PHE A 56 7.76 6.78 -11.16
C PHE A 56 6.36 6.35 -10.73
N LEU A 57 6.10 6.42 -9.42
CA LEU A 57 4.76 6.22 -8.84
C LEU A 57 3.74 7.26 -9.31
N THR A 58 4.20 8.42 -9.78
CA THR A 58 3.33 9.49 -10.26
C THR A 58 2.62 9.10 -11.55
N LEU A 59 3.20 8.29 -12.43
CA LEU A 59 2.52 7.87 -13.66
C LEU A 59 1.22 7.10 -13.39
N PRO A 60 1.20 6.03 -12.56
CA PRO A 60 -0.06 5.39 -12.18
C PRO A 60 -0.92 6.29 -11.25
N GLY A 61 -0.31 7.09 -10.37
CA GLY A 61 -1.05 7.99 -9.48
C GLY A 61 -1.82 9.09 -10.20
N TYR A 62 -1.25 9.68 -11.25
CA TYR A 62 -1.90 10.74 -12.04
C TYR A 62 -3.15 10.24 -12.76
N ARG A 63 -3.25 8.95 -13.09
CA ARG A 63 -4.47 8.36 -13.67
C ARG A 63 -5.66 8.36 -12.70
N LEU A 64 -5.40 8.56 -11.41
CA LEU A 64 -6.45 8.66 -10.38
C LEU A 64 -6.89 10.11 -10.12
N LEU A 65 -6.29 11.07 -10.83
CA LEU A 65 -6.64 12.48 -10.83
C LEU A 65 -7.47 12.76 -12.09
N ALA A 66 -8.66 13.33 -11.93
CA ALA A 66 -9.52 13.75 -13.03
C ALA A 66 -9.07 15.11 -13.60
#